data_AF-A0A399YN23-F1
#
_entry.id   AF-A0A399YN23-F1
#
_cell.length_a   1.000
_cell.length_b   1.000
_cell.length_c   1.000
_cell.angle_alpha   90.00
_cell.angle_beta   90.00
_cell.angle_gamma   90.00
#
_symmetry.space_group_name_H-M   'P 1'
#
loop_
_entity.id
_entity.type
_entity.pdbx_description
1 polymer ?
#
loop_
_entity_poly.entity_id
_entity_poly.type
_entity_poly.pdbx_seq_one_letter_code
_entity_poly.pdbx_strand_id
1 'polypeptide(L)'
;MLRDRVLDRLTWVGALVTLAGAVVLMFGPLWTTAVGENPLEREPGLDLDAVLRLALPTVVVLAGFAVALCAGRSRAGGLFALLVMGYAVLAAPAPLPAWFLPGLVLTAAGYAVSLRRSRSAVHTPA
;
A
#
# COMPACT_ATOMS: atom_id res chain seq x y z
N MET A 1 10.25 -6.01 25.54
CA MET A 1 11.14 -6.55 24.47
C MET A 1 10.38 -7.22 23.33
N LEU A 2 9.64 -8.33 23.53
CA LEU A 2 8.97 -9.02 22.41
C LEU A 2 7.86 -8.17 21.77
N ARG A 3 7.01 -7.55 22.61
CA ARG A 3 5.95 -6.62 22.18
C ARG A 3 6.50 -5.43 21.39
N ASP A 4 7.71 -4.98 21.75
CA ASP A 4 8.34 -3.84 21.09
C ASP A 4 8.79 -4.17 19.68
N ARG A 5 9.38 -5.36 19.48
CA ARG A 5 9.79 -5.84 18.16
C ARG A 5 8.61 -6.13 17.24
N VAL A 6 7.49 -6.61 17.78
CA VAL A 6 6.27 -6.88 16.99
C VAL A 6 5.65 -5.58 16.48
N LEU A 7 5.58 -4.56 17.34
CA LEU A 7 5.06 -3.25 16.98
C LEU A 7 5.94 -2.52 15.96
N ASP A 8 7.27 -2.68 16.03
CA ASP A 8 8.21 -2.13 15.04
C ASP A 8 8.07 -2.80 13.66
N ARG A 9 7.51 -4.01 13.61
CA ARG A 9 7.27 -4.75 12.37
C ARG A 9 5.91 -4.51 11.76
N LEU A 10 5.02 -3.75 12.41
CA LEU A 10 3.63 -3.63 11.95
C LEU A 10 3.51 -2.93 10.59
N THR A 11 4.35 -1.92 10.32
CA THR A 11 4.44 -1.28 8.99
C THR A 11 4.94 -2.25 7.92
N TRP A 12 5.92 -3.10 8.26
CA TRP A 12 6.42 -4.16 7.38
C TRP A 12 5.36 -5.23 7.12
N VAL A 13 4.59 -5.62 8.14
CA VAL A 13 3.46 -6.54 7.97
C VAL A 13 2.41 -5.93 7.03
N GLY A 14 2.08 -4.64 7.20
CA GLY A 14 1.19 -3.94 6.28
C GLY A 14 1.70 -3.96 4.83
N ALA A 15 2.98 -3.63 4.61
CA ALA A 15 3.61 -3.69 3.29
C ALA A 15 3.59 -5.10 2.68
N LEU A 16 3.85 -6.14 3.48
CA LEU A 16 3.80 -7.54 3.04
C LEU A 16 2.38 -7.99 2.70
N VAL A 17 1.38 -7.58 3.46
CA VAL A 17 -0.04 -7.85 3.15
C VAL A 17 -0.44 -7.17 1.84
N THR A 18 -0.02 -5.93 1.62
CA THR A 18 -0.21 -5.22 0.36
C THR A 18 0.47 -5.95 -0.80
N LEU A 19 1.72 -6.40 -0.63
CA LEU A 19 2.43 -7.18 -1.64
C LEU A 19 1.73 -8.50 -1.94
N ALA A 20 1.28 -9.23 -0.92
CA ALA A 20 0.54 -10.47 -1.10
C ALA A 20 -0.77 -10.23 -1.87
N GLY A 21 -1.49 -9.16 -1.56
CA GLY A 21 -2.68 -8.74 -2.32
C GLY A 21 -2.36 -8.50 -3.79
N ALA A 22 -1.26 -7.78 -4.10
CA ALA A 22 -0.83 -7.55 -5.48
C ALA A 22 -0.45 -8.86 -6.19
N VAL A 23 0.27 -9.77 -5.53
CA VAL A 23 0.63 -11.08 -6.10
C VAL A 23 -0.60 -11.92 -6.40
N VAL A 24 -1.57 -11.97 -5.48
CA VAL A 24 -2.83 -12.68 -5.69
C VAL A 24 -3.62 -12.07 -6.85
N LEU A 25 -3.68 -10.75 -6.96
CA LEU A 25 -4.34 -10.08 -8.07
C LEU A 25 -3.64 -10.32 -9.41
N MET A 26 -2.31 -10.41 -9.42
CA MET A 26 -1.51 -10.68 -10.61
C MET A 26 -1.76 -12.08 -11.18
N PHE A 27 -2.00 -13.08 -10.33
CA PHE A 27 -2.21 -14.47 -10.75
C PHE A 27 -3.66 -14.96 -10.58
N GLY A 28 -4.57 -14.08 -10.17
CA GLY A 28 -5.88 -14.48 -9.67
C GLY A 28 -7.04 -13.81 -10.40
N PRO A 29 -8.04 -13.28 -9.67
CA PRO A 29 -9.39 -13.07 -10.18
C PRO A 29 -9.52 -11.97 -11.24
N LEU A 30 -8.47 -11.18 -11.48
CA LEU A 30 -8.46 -10.17 -12.54
C LEU A 30 -8.16 -10.78 -13.93
N TRP A 31 -7.65 -12.01 -13.99
CA TRP A 31 -7.14 -12.63 -15.22
C TRP A 31 -7.80 -14.00 -15.43
N THR A 32 -9.08 -14.02 -15.80
CA THR A 32 -9.82 -15.27 -16.05
C THR A 32 -9.79 -15.67 -17.53
N THR A 33 -9.90 -14.71 -18.46
CA THR A 33 -9.87 -14.95 -19.91
C THR A 33 -9.20 -13.80 -20.65
N ALA A 34 -8.58 -14.06 -21.80
CA ALA A 34 -8.02 -13.04 -22.70
C ALA A 34 -9.00 -12.60 -23.81
N VAL A 35 -10.28 -12.95 -23.68
CA VAL A 35 -11.30 -12.66 -24.70
C VAL A 35 -11.65 -11.17 -24.66
N GLY A 36 -11.58 -10.50 -25.81
CA GLY A 36 -11.84 -9.05 -25.93
C GLY A 36 -10.63 -8.15 -25.59
N GLU A 37 -9.49 -8.72 -25.23
CA GLU A 37 -8.23 -7.99 -25.01
C GLU A 37 -7.43 -7.77 -26.32
N ASN A 38 -7.95 -8.22 -27.47
CA ASN A 38 -7.28 -8.06 -28.76
C ASN A 38 -7.14 -6.57 -29.09
N PRO A 39 -5.91 -6.03 -29.20
CA PRO A 39 -5.70 -4.62 -29.50
C PRO A 39 -6.29 -4.19 -30.85
N LEU A 40 -6.49 -5.13 -31.77
CA LEU A 40 -7.05 -4.89 -33.09
C LEU A 40 -8.59 -4.72 -33.09
N GLU A 41 -9.26 -5.16 -32.02
CA GLU A 41 -10.71 -5.13 -31.88
C GLU A 41 -11.19 -4.00 -30.95
N ARG A 42 -10.27 -3.31 -30.27
CA ARG A 42 -10.59 -2.23 -29.33
C ARG A 42 -11.03 -0.97 -30.08
N GLU A 43 -12.10 -0.33 -29.61
CA GLU A 43 -12.44 1.02 -30.08
C GLU A 43 -11.26 1.99 -29.83
N PRO A 44 -10.95 2.88 -30.78
CA PRO A 44 -9.88 3.84 -30.61
C PRO A 44 -10.18 4.80 -29.45
N GLY A 45 -9.33 4.79 -28.42
CA GLY A 45 -9.47 5.62 -27.22
C GLY A 45 -8.50 5.23 -26.10
N LEU A 46 -8.35 6.11 -25.10
CA LEU A 46 -7.57 5.85 -23.90
C LEU A 46 -8.47 5.17 -22.85
N ASP A 47 -8.24 3.87 -22.62
CA ASP A 47 -8.87 3.14 -21.52
C ASP A 47 -8.12 3.41 -20.21
N LEU A 48 -8.42 4.55 -19.59
CA LEU A 48 -7.80 4.98 -18.35
C LEU A 48 -8.04 3.99 -17.20
N ASP A 49 -9.18 3.30 -17.18
CA ASP A 49 -9.50 2.32 -16.14
C ASP A 49 -8.59 1.10 -16.25
N ALA A 50 -8.34 0.59 -17.46
CA ALA A 50 -7.39 -0.50 -17.67
C ALA A 50 -5.96 -0.09 -17.26
N VAL A 51 -5.53 1.12 -17.63
CA VAL A 51 -4.20 1.65 -17.26
C VAL A 51 -4.07 1.75 -15.75
N LEU A 52 -5.07 2.33 -15.07
CA LEU A 52 -5.09 2.44 -13.62
C LEU A 52 -5.13 1.08 -12.93
N ARG A 53 -5.91 0.12 -13.45
CA ARG A 53 -5.95 -1.25 -12.93
C ARG A 53 -4.58 -1.94 -12.96
N LEU A 54 -3.80 -1.67 -14.01
CA LEU A 54 -2.48 -2.25 -14.17
C LEU A 54 -1.42 -1.55 -13.30
N ALA A 55 -1.45 -0.21 -13.24
CA ALA A 55 -0.39 0.58 -12.61
C ALA A 55 -0.57 0.76 -11.09
N LEU A 56 -1.81 0.90 -10.61
CA LEU A 56 -2.08 1.22 -9.20
C LEU A 56 -1.58 0.17 -8.20
N PRO A 57 -1.69 -1.15 -8.44
CA PRO A 57 -1.10 -2.16 -7.55
C PRO A 57 0.37 -1.89 -7.22
N THR A 58 1.18 -1.55 -8.24
CA THR A 58 2.60 -1.22 -8.06
C THR A 58 2.79 0.04 -7.22
N VAL A 59 2.00 1.09 -7.47
CA VAL A 59 2.05 2.34 -6.68
C VAL A 59 1.73 2.07 -5.21
N VAL A 60 0.68 1.29 -4.92
CA VAL A 60 0.27 0.95 -3.56
C VAL A 60 1.35 0.14 -2.84
N VAL A 61 1.95 -0.84 -3.51
CA VAL A 61 3.06 -1.65 -2.96
C VAL A 61 4.28 -0.78 -2.64
N LEU A 62 4.72 0.05 -3.60
CA LEU A 62 5.87 0.94 -3.42
C LEU A 62 5.63 1.94 -2.28
N ALA A 63 4.44 2.52 -2.21
CA ALA A 63 4.06 3.44 -1.13
C ALA A 63 4.06 2.73 0.23
N GLY A 64 3.53 1.50 0.32
CA GLY A 64 3.58 0.68 1.54
C GLY A 64 5.01 0.42 2.03
N PHE A 65 5.91 0.04 1.13
CA PHE A 65 7.34 -0.11 1.47
C PHE A 65 7.99 1.22 1.85
N ALA A 66 7.67 2.32 1.18
CA ALA A 66 8.18 3.63 1.52
C ALA A 66 7.76 4.07 2.93
N VAL A 67 6.51 3.78 3.35
CA VAL A 67 6.07 4.00 4.75
C VAL A 67 6.91 3.15 5.71
N ALA A 68 7.11 1.86 5.42
CA ALA A 68 7.88 0.97 6.27
C ALA A 68 9.36 1.41 6.42
N LEU A 69 9.97 1.89 5.34
CA LEU A 69 11.33 2.41 5.32
C LEU A 69 11.47 3.76 6.04
N CYS A 70 10.45 4.62 5.95
CA CYS A 70 10.45 5.93 6.60
C CYS A 70 10.06 5.88 8.08
N ALA A 71 9.36 4.83 8.51
CA ALA A 71 8.96 4.64 9.90
C ALA A 71 10.19 4.70 10.84
N GLY A 72 10.13 5.56 11.85
CA GLY A 72 11.24 5.80 12.78
C GLY A 72 12.40 6.66 12.24
N ARG A 73 12.43 6.99 10.94
CA ARG A 73 13.50 7.82 10.33
C ARG A 73 13.01 9.20 9.91
N SER A 74 11.90 9.28 9.18
CA SER A 74 11.36 10.54 8.65
C SER A 74 9.84 10.58 8.80
N ARG A 75 9.35 11.46 9.68
CA ARG A 75 7.91 11.66 9.88
C ARG A 75 7.26 12.17 8.60
N ALA A 76 7.80 13.24 8.02
CA ALA A 76 7.26 13.82 6.79
C ALA A 76 7.24 12.81 5.62
N GLY A 77 8.34 12.07 5.42
CA GLY A 77 8.43 11.07 4.36
C GLY A 77 7.43 9.93 4.53
N GLY A 78 7.29 9.40 5.74
CA GLY A 78 6.32 8.34 6.03
C GLY A 78 4.87 8.80 5.90
N LEU A 79 4.56 10.05 6.30
CA LEU A 79 3.22 10.62 6.12
C LEU A 79 2.90 10.82 4.64
N PHE A 80 3.85 11.39 3.88
CA PHE A 80 3.68 11.56 2.43
C PHE A 80 3.42 10.23 1.73
N ALA A 81 4.24 9.21 2.00
CA ALA A 81 4.05 7.88 1.44
C ALA A 81 2.69 7.26 1.84
N LEU A 82 2.24 7.46 3.08
CA LEU A 82 0.95 6.97 3.55
C LEU A 82 -0.21 7.67 2.85
N LEU A 83 -0.11 8.98 2.61
CA LEU A 83 -1.11 9.74 1.85
C LEU A 83 -1.17 9.28 0.39
N VAL A 84 -0.02 9.05 -0.25
CA VAL A 84 0.04 8.49 -1.60
C VAL A 84 -0.61 7.12 -1.66
N MET A 85 -0.30 6.23 -0.70
CA MET A 85 -0.92 4.91 -0.59
C MET A 85 -2.43 5.00 -0.43
N GLY A 86 -2.90 5.85 0.50
CA GLY A 86 -4.33 6.05 0.75
C GLY A 86 -5.07 6.59 -0.47
N TYR A 87 -4.51 7.60 -1.13
CA TYR A 87 -5.07 8.15 -2.36
C TYR A 87 -5.13 7.10 -3.48
N ALA A 88 -4.04 6.35 -3.70
CA ALA A 88 -3.99 5.30 -4.71
C ALA A 88 -5.04 4.20 -4.46
N VAL A 89 -5.28 3.81 -3.21
CA VAL A 89 -6.32 2.83 -2.85
C VAL A 89 -7.73 3.39 -3.07
N LEU A 90 -7.98 4.67 -2.75
CA LEU A 90 -9.30 5.30 -2.92
C LEU A 90 -9.64 5.62 -4.37
N ALA A 91 -8.65 6.00 -5.17
CA ALA A 91 -8.79 6.27 -6.59
C ALA A 91 -8.82 4.99 -7.45
N ALA A 92 -8.54 3.82 -6.85
CA ALA A 92 -8.48 2.59 -7.61
C ALA A 92 -9.87 2.12 -8.05
N PRO A 93 -10.04 1.72 -9.32
CA PRO A 93 -11.29 1.15 -9.79
C PRO A 93 -11.55 -0.19 -9.09
N ALA A 94 -12.84 -0.49 -8.86
CA ALA A 94 -13.24 -1.76 -8.29
C ALA A 94 -12.75 -2.94 -9.15
N PRO A 95 -12.33 -4.06 -8.53
CA PRO A 95 -12.42 -4.39 -7.10
C PRO A 95 -11.19 -4.03 -6.25
N LEU A 96 -10.20 -3.34 -6.81
CA LEU A 96 -8.87 -3.14 -6.20
C LEU A 96 -8.89 -2.59 -4.76
N PRO A 97 -9.74 -1.62 -4.38
CA PRO A 97 -9.73 -1.07 -3.03
C PRO A 97 -9.91 -2.15 -1.96
N ALA A 98 -10.79 -3.13 -2.18
CA ALA A 98 -11.07 -4.19 -1.22
C ALA A 98 -9.84 -5.07 -0.91
N TRP A 99 -8.97 -5.27 -1.90
CA TRP A 99 -7.75 -6.07 -1.78
C TRP A 99 -6.63 -5.34 -1.04
N PHE A 100 -6.58 -4.01 -1.14
CA PHE A 100 -5.51 -3.21 -0.56
C PHE A 100 -5.87 -2.53 0.76
N LEU A 101 -7.16 -2.43 1.10
CA LEU A 101 -7.64 -1.81 2.34
C LEU A 101 -7.04 -2.45 3.61
N PRO A 102 -6.93 -3.79 3.73
CA PRO A 102 -6.30 -4.40 4.90
C PRO A 102 -4.83 -3.99 5.06
N GLY A 103 -4.08 -3.97 3.96
CA GLY A 103 -2.67 -3.55 3.96
C GLY A 103 -2.51 -2.06 4.31
N LEU A 104 -3.40 -1.20 3.81
CA LEU A 104 -3.44 0.23 4.15
C LEU A 104 -3.70 0.44 5.65
N VAL A 105 -4.70 -0.25 6.22
CA VAL A 105 -5.06 -0.13 7.65
C VAL A 105 -3.90 -0.57 8.54
N LEU A 106 -3.26 -1.71 8.23
CA LEU A 106 -2.10 -2.20 8.98
C LEU A 106 -0.90 -1.24 8.88
N THR A 107 -0.65 -0.71 7.68
CA THR A 107 0.44 0.25 7.45
C THR A 107 0.21 1.55 8.22
N ALA A 108 -1.02 2.09 8.19
CA ALA A 108 -1.42 3.28 8.94
C ALA A 108 -1.29 3.07 10.46
N ALA A 109 -1.78 1.93 10.97
CA ALA A 109 -1.68 1.58 12.38
C ALA A 109 -0.21 1.47 12.82
N GLY A 110 0.63 0.81 12.03
CA GLY A 110 2.06 0.68 12.32
C GLY A 110 2.77 2.02 12.33
N TYR A 111 2.45 2.90 11.38
CA TYR A 111 3.01 4.23 11.32
C TYR A 111 2.59 5.10 12.51
N ALA A 112 1.31 5.03 12.93
CA ALA A 112 0.83 5.73 14.12
C ALA A 112 1.53 5.27 15.41
N VAL A 113 1.80 3.97 15.54
CA VAL A 113 2.57 3.41 16.67
C VAL A 113 4.01 3.93 16.66
N SER A 114 4.65 3.97 15.49
CA SER A 114 6.00 4.54 15.32
C SER A 114 6.07 6.00 15.79
N LEU A 115 5.09 6.83 15.41
CA LEU A 115 5.02 8.23 15.82
C LEU A 115 4.89 8.42 17.34
N ARG A 116 4.07 7.59 18.00
CA ARG A 116 3.87 7.67 19.46
C ARG A 116 5.18 7.40 20.21
N ARG A 117 5.98 6.43 19.76
CA ARG A 117 7.26 6.09 20.39
C ARG A 117 8.32 7.19 20.24
N SER A 118 8.43 7.78 19.06
CA SER A 118 9.37 8.89 18.84
C SER A 118 9.05 10.11 19.69
N ARG A 119 7.83 10.26 20.22
CA ARG A 119 7.51 11.30 21.21
C ARG A 119 7.98 10.91 22.62
N SER A 120 7.76 9.67 23.03
CA SER A 120 8.19 9.17 24.35
C SER A 120 9.71 9.21 24.54
N ALA A 121 10.49 8.94 23.49
CA ALA A 121 11.96 8.98 23.55
C ALA A 121 12.54 10.39 23.76
N VAL A 122 11.76 11.46 23.49
CA VAL A 122 12.19 12.86 23.66
C VAL A 122 11.87 13.39 25.06
N HIS A 123 11.12 12.65 25.88
CA HIS A 123 10.63 13.07 27.21
C HIS A 123 11.35 12.41 28.39
N THR A 124 12.53 11.82 28.18
CA THR A 124 13.39 11.39 29.29
C THR A 124 14.29 12.58 29.67
N PRO A 125 13.97 13.38 30.71
CA PRO A 125 14.94 14.32 31.26
C PRO A 125 16.13 13.54 31.82
N ALA A 126 17.33 14.07 31.56
CA ALA A 126 18.58 13.60 32.13
C ALA A 126 18.60 13.77 33.66
#